data_AF-A0A2T7PFF6-F1
#
_entry.id   AF-A0A2T7PFF6-F1
#
_cell.length_a   1.000
_cell.length_b   1.000
_cell.length_c   1.000
_cell.angle_alpha   90.00
_cell.angle_beta   90.00
_cell.angle_gamma   90.00
#
_symmetry.space_group_name_H-M   'P 1'
#
loop_
_entity.id
_entity.type
_entity.pdbx_description
1 polymer ?
#
loop_
_entity_poly.entity_id
_entity_poly.type
_entity_poly.pdbx_seq_one_letter_code
_entity_poly.pdbx_strand_id
1 'polypeptide(L)'
;MDTDAVWTSRVPDWLLQYPVVATFDWPAYNSWPDSFNLGVIMARPQAPWLRHWLSAFRHYRLSHTAFTAIQLPYRVYEHYPDEMYVYTRLQVICFFGICHPTWEKDFRRVMRDRKSTLPFNVTDVHAVHVTAPKPAVSWETPTELKEGTDFIAEVGRHVLKQCGRMDLLS
;
A
#
# COMPACT_ATOMS: atom_id res chain seq x y z
N MET A 1 5.06 7.75 -3.54
CA MET A 1 3.84 7.45 -2.79
C MET A 1 2.68 7.89 -3.63
N ASP A 2 1.68 7.02 -3.81
CA ASP A 2 0.45 7.33 -4.52
C ASP A 2 -0.32 8.42 -3.76
N THR A 3 -1.04 9.26 -4.50
CA THR A 3 -1.77 10.41 -3.95
C THR A 3 -2.97 10.01 -3.10
N ASP A 4 -3.44 8.77 -3.23
CA ASP A 4 -4.52 8.15 -2.48
C ASP A 4 -4.02 7.24 -1.35
N ALA A 5 -2.75 7.38 -0.97
CA ALA A 5 -2.20 6.79 0.24
C ALA A 5 -1.93 7.85 1.31
N VAL A 6 -2.06 7.46 2.58
CA VAL A 6 -1.76 8.32 3.74
C VAL A 6 -0.88 7.57 4.74
N TRP A 7 0.10 8.26 5.32
CA TRP A 7 0.87 7.72 6.45
C TRP A 7 0.02 7.81 7.72
N THR A 8 -0.13 6.70 8.44
CA THR A 8 -0.89 6.58 9.69
C THR A 8 0.00 6.64 10.93
N SER A 9 1.31 6.45 10.77
CA SER A 9 2.28 6.55 11.85
C SER A 9 3.64 6.98 11.31
N ARG A 10 4.53 7.40 12.22
CA ARG A 10 5.94 7.62 11.88
C ARG A 10 6.55 6.31 11.41
N VAL A 11 7.26 6.36 10.29
CA VAL A 11 8.06 5.25 9.80
C VAL A 11 9.21 4.97 10.79
N PRO A 12 9.35 3.73 11.31
CA PRO A 12 10.42 3.38 12.22
C PRO A 12 11.82 3.53 11.61
N ASP A 13 12.77 4.04 12.40
CA ASP A 13 14.13 4.30 11.92
C ASP A 13 14.86 3.02 11.48
N TRP A 14 14.51 1.86 12.04
CA TRP A 14 15.10 0.58 11.64
C TRP A 14 14.77 0.20 10.18
N LEU A 15 13.66 0.68 9.61
CA LEU A 15 13.34 0.47 8.20
C LEU A 15 14.29 1.22 7.26
N LEU A 16 14.89 2.31 7.73
CA LEU A 16 15.86 3.11 6.95
C LEU A 16 17.17 2.35 6.71
N GLN A 17 17.41 1.25 7.42
CA GLN A 17 18.59 0.41 7.25
C GLN A 17 18.52 -0.43 5.96
N TYR A 18 17.32 -0.65 5.42
CA TYR A 18 17.15 -1.40 4.18
C TYR A 18 17.26 -0.48 2.95
N PRO A 19 17.85 -0.97 1.84
CA PRO A 19 17.97 -0.20 0.61
C PRO A 19 16.61 0.09 -0.04
N VAL A 20 15.69 -0.88 0.00
CA VAL A 20 14.31 -0.76 -0.46
C VAL A 20 13.40 -1.49 0.53
N VAL A 21 12.24 -0.91 0.83
CA VAL A 21 11.16 -1.53 1.59
C VAL A 21 9.87 -1.43 0.77
N ALA A 22 9.21 -2.56 0.58
CA ALA A 22 7.93 -2.64 -0.10
C ALA A 22 7.01 -3.67 0.58
N THR A 23 5.75 -3.73 0.13
CA THR A 23 4.78 -4.73 0.57
C THR A 23 4.21 -5.43 -0.65
N PHE A 24 3.98 -6.74 -0.51
CA PHE A 24 3.23 -7.47 -1.53
C PHE A 24 1.85 -6.85 -1.76
N ASP A 25 1.34 -7.04 -2.97
CA ASP A 25 -0.06 -6.76 -3.27
C ASP A 25 -0.95 -7.89 -2.73
N TRP A 26 -2.23 -7.60 -2.49
CA TRP A 26 -3.18 -8.61 -2.01
C TRP A 26 -3.76 -9.54 -3.09
N PRO A 27 -3.98 -9.11 -4.35
CA PRO A 27 -4.66 -9.96 -5.31
C PRO A 27 -3.75 -11.11 -5.75
N ALA A 28 -4.32 -12.31 -5.82
CA ALA A 28 -3.68 -13.43 -6.48
C ALA A 28 -3.75 -13.23 -8.00
N TYR A 29 -2.61 -13.01 -8.64
CA TYR A 29 -2.48 -12.96 -10.08
C TYR A 29 -2.02 -14.33 -10.57
N ASN A 30 -2.94 -15.25 -10.88
CA ASN A 30 -2.76 -16.68 -11.20
C ASN A 30 -1.47 -17.13 -11.95
N SER A 31 -0.80 -16.25 -12.68
CA SER A 31 0.45 -16.51 -13.40
C SER A 31 1.74 -16.18 -12.62
N TRP A 32 1.64 -15.58 -11.43
CA TRP A 32 2.77 -15.15 -10.59
C TRP A 32 2.55 -15.56 -9.13
N PRO A 33 3.59 -16.03 -8.42
CA PRO A 33 3.48 -16.36 -7.00
C PRO A 33 3.03 -15.18 -6.14
N ASP A 34 3.51 -13.98 -6.46
CA ASP A 34 3.21 -12.72 -5.80
C ASP A 34 3.29 -11.54 -6.78
N SER A 35 2.96 -10.36 -6.28
CA SER A 35 3.16 -9.07 -6.93
C SER A 35 3.41 -8.00 -5.87
N PHE A 36 3.90 -6.83 -6.27
CA PHE A 36 4.06 -5.69 -5.36
C PHE A 36 3.09 -4.57 -5.73
N ASN A 37 2.46 -3.94 -4.74
CA ASN A 37 1.85 -2.64 -4.94
C ASN A 37 2.87 -1.56 -4.57
N LEU A 38 3.38 -0.85 -5.57
CA LEU A 38 4.42 0.17 -5.34
C LEU A 38 3.85 1.55 -5.00
N GLY A 39 2.55 1.66 -4.72
CA GLY A 39 1.93 2.92 -4.29
C GLY A 39 2.52 3.43 -2.97
N VAL A 40 3.00 2.53 -2.10
CA VAL A 40 3.89 2.89 -0.98
C VAL A 40 5.17 2.06 -1.09
N ILE A 41 6.28 2.75 -1.36
CA ILE A 41 7.62 2.19 -1.39
C ILE A 41 8.55 3.15 -0.65
N MET A 42 9.45 2.61 0.16
CA MET A 42 10.60 3.35 0.66
C MET A 42 11.83 2.87 -0.07
N ALA A 43 12.65 3.79 -0.59
CA ALA A 43 13.89 3.41 -1.24
C ALA A 43 14.95 4.47 -1.01
N ARG A 44 16.18 4.03 -0.78
CA ARG A 44 17.33 4.92 -0.82
C ARG A 44 17.52 5.43 -2.25
N PRO A 45 17.99 6.68 -2.41
CA PRO A 45 18.40 7.15 -3.72
C PRO A 45 19.36 6.16 -4.37
N GLN A 46 19.06 5.80 -5.62
CA GLN A 46 19.88 4.89 -6.42
C GLN A 46 20.05 3.46 -5.87
N ALA A 47 19.13 2.99 -5.02
CA ALA A 47 19.14 1.60 -4.57
C ALA A 47 19.29 0.62 -5.75
N PRO A 48 20.16 -0.40 -5.67
CA PRO A 48 20.43 -1.33 -6.78
C PRO A 48 19.15 -1.93 -7.39
N TRP A 49 18.21 -2.35 -6.55
CA TRP A 49 16.94 -2.91 -6.97
C TRP A 49 16.15 -1.98 -7.89
N LEU A 50 16.13 -0.66 -7.62
CA LEU A 50 15.48 0.32 -8.49
C LEU A 50 16.12 0.38 -9.87
N ARG A 51 17.45 0.24 -9.96
CA ARG A 51 18.17 0.22 -11.25
C ARG A 51 17.84 -1.05 -12.03
N HIS A 52 17.76 -2.19 -11.36
CA HIS A 52 17.31 -3.45 -11.97
C HIS A 52 15.85 -3.36 -12.45
N TRP A 53 14.97 -2.77 -11.64
CA TRP A 53 13.59 -2.55 -12.01
C TRP A 53 13.47 -1.64 -13.24
N LEU A 54 14.15 -0.48 -13.25
CA LEU A 54 14.23 0.41 -14.42
C LEU A 54 14.74 -0.32 -15.67
N SER A 55 15.77 -1.15 -15.53
CA SER A 55 16.31 -1.95 -16.65
C SER A 55 15.30 -2.97 -17.19
N ALA A 56 14.39 -3.45 -16.35
CA ALA A 56 13.34 -4.39 -16.74
C ALA A 56 12.26 -3.74 -17.63
N PHE A 57 12.12 -2.40 -17.62
CA PHE A 57 11.20 -1.67 -18.52
C PHE A 57 11.58 -1.78 -20.00
N ARG A 58 12.73 -2.35 -20.36
CA ARG A 58 12.97 -2.81 -21.74
C ARG A 58 11.90 -3.80 -22.24
N HIS A 59 11.20 -4.47 -21.32
CA HIS A 59 10.07 -5.36 -21.58
C HIS A 59 8.72 -4.72 -21.27
N TYR A 60 8.66 -3.38 -21.22
CA TYR A 60 7.44 -2.63 -20.96
C TYR A 60 6.32 -3.03 -21.91
N ARG A 61 5.14 -3.30 -21.36
CA ARG A 61 3.93 -3.59 -22.12
C ARG A 61 2.89 -2.52 -21.85
N LEU A 62 2.79 -1.55 -22.76
CA LEU A 62 1.83 -0.44 -22.66
C LEU A 62 0.38 -0.96 -22.53
N SER A 63 0.05 -2.05 -23.23
CA SER A 63 -1.27 -2.67 -23.20
C SER A 63 -1.59 -3.42 -21.89
N HIS A 64 -0.62 -3.57 -20.98
CA HIS A 64 -0.80 -4.31 -19.73
C HIS A 64 -0.10 -3.57 -18.58
N THR A 65 -0.72 -2.48 -18.15
CA THR A 65 -0.23 -1.62 -17.06
C THR A 65 -0.01 -2.39 -15.76
N ALA A 66 -0.89 -3.33 -15.40
CA ALA A 66 -0.73 -4.20 -14.25
C ALA A 66 0.56 -5.04 -14.34
N PHE A 67 0.84 -5.69 -15.47
CA PHE A 67 2.08 -6.45 -15.64
C PHE A 67 3.33 -5.60 -15.32
N THR A 68 3.36 -4.38 -15.82
CA THR A 68 4.50 -3.48 -15.60
C THR A 68 4.55 -2.95 -14.16
N ALA A 69 3.41 -2.52 -13.62
CA ALA A 69 3.34 -1.79 -12.36
C ALA A 69 3.46 -2.70 -11.13
N ILE A 70 3.01 -3.95 -11.23
CA ILE A 70 2.90 -4.85 -10.06
C ILE A 70 3.62 -6.21 -10.23
N GLN A 71 3.64 -6.81 -11.43
CA GLN A 71 4.25 -8.14 -11.65
C GLN A 71 5.74 -8.05 -11.99
N LEU A 72 6.15 -7.09 -12.83
CA LEU A 72 7.54 -6.89 -13.20
C LEU A 72 8.44 -6.55 -12.00
N PRO A 73 8.02 -5.71 -11.02
CA PRO A 73 8.73 -5.57 -9.74
C PRO A 73 9.01 -6.90 -9.06
N TYR A 74 8.00 -7.78 -8.99
CA TYR A 74 8.14 -9.06 -8.32
C TYR A 74 9.17 -9.95 -9.03
N ARG A 75 9.18 -9.99 -10.36
CA ARG A 75 10.24 -10.68 -11.11
C ARG A 75 11.64 -10.18 -10.76
N VAL A 76 11.81 -8.87 -10.58
CA VAL A 76 13.11 -8.29 -10.22
C VAL A 76 13.51 -8.72 -8.81
N TYR A 77 12.56 -8.71 -7.87
CA TYR A 77 12.76 -9.24 -6.53
C TYR A 77 13.16 -10.73 -6.53
N GLU A 78 12.57 -11.57 -7.37
CA GLU A 78 12.97 -13.00 -7.47
C GLU A 78 14.44 -13.17 -7.90
N HIS A 79 14.97 -12.26 -8.71
CA HIS A 79 16.37 -12.28 -9.14
C HIS A 79 17.34 -11.64 -8.13
N TYR A 80 16.85 -10.68 -7.34
CA TYR A 80 17.65 -9.89 -6.39
C TYR A 80 16.93 -9.77 -5.03
N PRO A 81 16.66 -10.88 -4.32
CA PRO A 81 15.83 -10.87 -3.12
C PRO A 81 16.46 -10.11 -1.96
N ASP A 82 17.80 -10.07 -1.88
CA ASP A 82 18.53 -9.41 -0.80
C ASP A 82 18.54 -7.87 -0.92
N GLU A 83 18.11 -7.33 -2.06
CA GLU A 83 18.10 -5.89 -2.31
C GLU A 83 16.79 -5.19 -1.92
N MET A 84 15.81 -5.95 -1.44
CA MET A 84 14.52 -5.43 -1.00
C MET A 84 14.04 -6.16 0.25
N TYR A 85 13.69 -5.39 1.27
CA TYR A 85 13.00 -5.91 2.43
C TYR A 85 11.48 -5.87 2.22
N VAL A 86 10.84 -7.03 2.24
CA VAL A 86 9.39 -7.12 2.18
C VAL A 86 8.81 -6.98 3.58
N TYR A 87 8.16 -5.85 3.84
CA TYR A 87 7.56 -5.54 5.13
C TYR A 87 6.04 -5.48 5.03
N THR A 88 5.37 -6.46 5.64
CA THR A 88 3.90 -6.63 5.54
C THR A 88 3.11 -5.51 6.18
N ARG A 89 3.71 -4.72 7.08
CA ARG A 89 3.06 -3.60 7.79
C ARG A 89 3.44 -2.22 7.25
N LEU A 90 4.17 -2.12 6.13
CA LEU A 90 4.46 -0.83 5.52
C LEU A 90 3.17 -0.17 5.00
N GLN A 91 2.31 -0.90 4.29
CA GLN A 91 1.01 -0.42 3.85
C GLN A 91 -0.09 -1.48 3.96
N VAL A 92 -1.33 -1.04 4.15
CA VAL A 92 -2.54 -1.81 3.89
C VAL A 92 -3.27 -1.18 2.72
N ILE A 93 -3.61 -2.01 1.74
CA ILE A 93 -4.33 -1.56 0.55
C ILE A 93 -5.82 -1.80 0.77
N CYS A 94 -6.64 -0.80 0.50
CA CYS A 94 -8.08 -0.89 0.58
C CYS A 94 -8.69 -0.72 -0.82
N PHE A 95 -9.66 -1.56 -1.15
CA PHE A 95 -10.34 -1.62 -2.44
C PHE A 95 -11.83 -1.87 -2.21
N PHE A 96 -12.68 -0.96 -2.70
CA PHE A 96 -14.13 -0.95 -2.49
C PHE A 96 -14.55 -1.13 -1.02
N GLY A 97 -13.92 -0.36 -0.13
CA GLY A 97 -14.25 -0.36 1.31
C GLY A 97 -13.74 -1.57 2.09
N ILE A 98 -12.99 -2.47 1.44
CA ILE A 98 -12.37 -3.62 2.09
C ILE A 98 -10.87 -3.40 2.10
N CYS A 99 -10.27 -3.54 3.27
CA CYS A 99 -8.82 -3.43 3.42
C CYS A 99 -8.17 -4.83 3.37
N HIS A 100 -6.90 -4.89 3.00
CA HIS A 100 -6.21 -6.15 2.73
C HIS A 100 -4.84 -6.18 3.45
N PRO A 101 -4.83 -6.41 4.78
CA PRO A 101 -3.59 -6.60 5.53
C PRO A 101 -2.84 -7.85 5.08
N THR A 102 -1.60 -7.67 4.63
CA THR A 102 -0.79 -8.76 4.04
C THR A 102 -0.12 -9.67 5.08
N TRP A 103 -0.20 -9.32 6.36
CA TRP A 103 0.24 -10.20 7.46
C TRP A 103 -0.81 -11.22 7.88
N GLU A 104 -2.04 -11.09 7.41
CA GLU A 104 -3.09 -12.06 7.72
C GLU A 104 -2.86 -13.38 7.01
N LYS A 105 -3.30 -14.47 7.64
CA LYS A 105 -3.33 -15.77 6.98
C LYS A 105 -4.25 -15.69 5.76
N ASP A 106 -3.80 -16.27 4.65
CA ASP A 106 -4.56 -16.29 3.39
C ASP A 106 -4.92 -14.88 2.90
N PHE A 107 -3.98 -13.92 3.05
CA PHE A 107 -4.15 -12.54 2.55
C PHE A 107 -4.30 -12.50 1.03
N ARG A 108 -3.68 -13.46 0.32
CA ARG A 108 -3.79 -13.60 -1.12
C ARG A 108 -5.19 -14.06 -1.49
N ARG A 109 -5.93 -13.20 -2.19
CA ARG A 109 -7.33 -13.45 -2.53
C ARG A 109 -7.61 -13.05 -3.96
N VAL A 110 -8.69 -13.56 -4.54
CA VAL A 110 -9.16 -13.05 -5.83
C VAL A 110 -9.57 -11.58 -5.66
N MET A 111 -9.29 -10.73 -6.65
CA MET A 111 -9.53 -9.28 -6.57
C MET A 111 -10.98 -8.89 -6.20
N ARG A 112 -11.96 -9.75 -6.54
CA ARG A 112 -13.38 -9.53 -6.25
C ARG A 112 -13.85 -10.19 -4.95
N ASP A 113 -12.96 -10.79 -4.16
CA ASP A 113 -13.30 -11.33 -2.86
C ASP A 113 -13.73 -10.19 -1.93
N ARG A 114 -14.98 -10.26 -1.46
CA ARG A 114 -15.57 -9.26 -0.58
C ARG A 114 -15.48 -9.64 0.91
N LYS A 115 -14.71 -10.65 1.26
CA LYS A 115 -14.51 -11.05 2.65
C LYS A 115 -13.75 -9.95 3.39
N SER A 116 -14.42 -9.33 4.36
CA SER A 116 -13.81 -8.37 5.26
C SER A 116 -12.62 -8.99 6.00
N THR A 117 -11.54 -8.22 6.13
CA THR A 117 -10.38 -8.51 6.98
C THR A 117 -10.35 -7.62 8.22
N LEU A 118 -11.38 -6.78 8.39
CA LEU A 118 -11.54 -5.91 9.54
C LEU A 118 -12.08 -6.70 10.75
N PRO A 119 -11.80 -6.23 11.98
CA PRO A 119 -10.99 -5.06 12.29
C PRO A 119 -9.50 -5.37 12.39
N PHE A 120 -8.65 -4.42 11.98
CA PHE A 120 -7.27 -4.30 12.44
C PHE A 120 -7.05 -2.88 12.96
N ASN A 121 -6.05 -2.67 13.81
CA ASN A 121 -5.83 -1.35 14.40
C ASN A 121 -5.13 -0.43 13.39
N VAL A 122 -5.57 0.81 13.22
CA VAL A 122 -4.88 1.79 12.34
C VAL A 122 -3.39 1.99 12.70
N THR A 123 -3.04 1.73 13.97
CA THR A 123 -1.66 1.82 14.47
C THR A 123 -0.79 0.59 14.15
N ASP A 124 -1.38 -0.49 13.64
CA ASP A 124 -0.65 -1.70 13.24
C ASP A 124 0.13 -1.57 11.93
N VAL A 125 -0.14 -0.50 11.17
CA VAL A 125 0.40 -0.23 9.84
C VAL A 125 0.99 1.17 9.78
N HIS A 126 1.92 1.41 8.85
CA HIS A 126 2.48 2.74 8.61
C HIS A 126 1.73 3.55 7.56
N ALA A 127 1.10 2.91 6.57
CA ALA A 127 0.29 3.59 5.57
C ALA A 127 -1.00 2.86 5.25
N VAL A 128 -2.03 3.61 4.89
CA VAL A 128 -3.27 3.09 4.31
C VAL A 128 -3.41 3.66 2.91
N HIS A 129 -3.62 2.78 1.93
CA HIS A 129 -3.69 3.11 0.51
C HIS A 129 -5.07 2.74 -0.03
N VAL A 130 -5.93 3.73 -0.30
CA VAL A 130 -7.31 3.48 -0.76
C VAL A 130 -7.39 3.56 -2.28
N THR A 131 -7.30 2.39 -2.92
CA THR A 131 -7.16 2.28 -4.38
C THR A 131 -8.47 2.40 -5.16
N ALA A 132 -9.63 2.23 -4.51
CA ALA A 132 -10.95 2.49 -5.09
C ALA A 132 -12.03 2.61 -3.99
N PRO A 133 -12.95 3.60 -4.08
CA PRO A 133 -12.85 4.79 -4.94
C PRO A 133 -11.64 5.66 -4.57
N LYS A 134 -11.22 6.54 -5.51
CA LYS A 134 -10.12 7.51 -5.31
C LYS A 134 -10.65 8.95 -5.53
N PRO A 135 -10.72 9.81 -4.49
CA PRO A 135 -10.48 9.50 -3.08
C PRO A 135 -11.56 8.55 -2.51
N ALA A 136 -11.32 8.04 -1.31
CA ALA A 136 -12.36 7.34 -0.57
C ALA A 136 -13.53 8.31 -0.29
N VAL A 137 -14.77 7.82 -0.35
CA VAL A 137 -15.97 8.64 -0.05
C VAL A 137 -15.84 9.34 1.30
N SER A 138 -15.37 8.63 2.32
CA SER A 138 -15.21 9.17 3.68
C SER A 138 -14.08 10.19 3.82
N TRP A 139 -13.31 10.45 2.76
CA TRP A 139 -12.25 11.46 2.68
C TRP A 139 -12.55 12.57 1.67
N GLU A 140 -13.72 12.57 1.01
CA GLU A 140 -14.05 13.57 -0.02
C GLU A 140 -14.23 14.97 0.59
N THR A 141 -14.89 15.07 1.74
CA THR A 141 -15.12 16.34 2.45
C THR A 141 -14.81 16.24 3.95
N PRO A 142 -14.55 17.39 4.62
CA PRO A 142 -14.44 17.42 6.08
C PRO A 142 -15.66 16.87 6.80
N THR A 143 -16.87 17.11 6.27
CA THR A 143 -18.12 16.60 6.84
C THR A 143 -18.18 15.08 6.76
N GLU A 144 -17.90 14.49 5.60
CA GLU A 144 -17.88 13.02 5.44
C GLU A 144 -16.83 12.37 6.33
N LEU A 145 -15.67 13.00 6.49
CA LEU A 145 -14.63 12.51 7.39
C LEU A 145 -15.04 12.63 8.87
N LYS A 146 -15.73 13.72 9.24
CA LYS A 146 -16.21 13.94 10.61
C LYS A 146 -17.32 12.97 10.99
N GLU A 147 -18.28 12.77 10.11
CA GLU A 147 -19.52 12.01 10.36
C GLU A 147 -19.40 10.52 9.98
N GLY A 148 -18.42 10.17 9.14
CA GLY A 148 -18.22 8.80 8.65
C GLY A 148 -17.95 7.80 9.77
N THR A 149 -18.63 6.66 9.72
CA THR A 149 -18.53 5.59 10.74
C THR A 149 -17.68 4.40 10.30
N ASP A 150 -17.23 4.38 9.05
CA ASP A 150 -16.38 3.33 8.53
C ASP A 150 -14.90 3.48 8.96
N PHE A 151 -14.13 2.42 8.68
CA PHE A 151 -12.70 2.35 8.98
C PHE A 151 -11.88 3.41 8.26
N ILE A 152 -12.28 3.82 7.05
CA ILE A 152 -11.54 4.83 6.28
C ILE A 152 -11.69 6.20 6.96
N ALA A 153 -12.88 6.53 7.43
CA ALA A 153 -13.13 7.72 8.24
C ALA A 153 -12.32 7.69 9.55
N GLU A 154 -12.23 6.52 10.21
CA GLU A 154 -11.36 6.32 11.39
C GLU A 154 -9.89 6.64 11.09
N VAL A 155 -9.37 6.14 9.97
CA VAL A 155 -8.00 6.41 9.52
C VAL A 155 -7.77 7.91 9.32
N GLY A 156 -8.67 8.59 8.60
CA GLY A 156 -8.51 10.01 8.33
C GLY A 156 -8.52 10.85 9.61
N ARG A 157 -9.43 10.54 10.55
CA ARG A 157 -9.48 11.20 11.86
C ARG A 157 -8.23 10.92 12.69
N HIS A 158 -7.73 9.69 12.67
CA HIS A 158 -6.48 9.33 13.32
C HIS A 158 -5.31 10.16 12.78
N VAL A 159 -5.18 10.30 11.46
CA VAL A 159 -4.14 11.12 10.81
C VAL A 159 -4.24 12.58 11.25
N LEU A 160 -5.44 13.18 11.17
CA LEU A 160 -5.66 14.57 11.60
C LEU A 160 -5.34 14.78 13.09
N LYS A 161 -5.67 13.80 13.93
CA LYS A 161 -5.31 13.81 15.34
C LYS A 161 -3.80 13.77 15.55
N GLN A 162 -3.07 12.92 14.83
CA GLN A 162 -1.61 12.79 14.95
C GLN A 162 -0.86 14.04 14.48
N CYS A 163 -1.36 14.73 13.46
CA CYS A 163 -0.72 15.96 12.97
C CYS A 163 -1.23 17.25 13.66
N GLY A 164 -2.11 17.14 14.66
CA GLY A 164 -2.64 18.29 15.39
C GLY A 164 -3.57 19.17 14.54
N ARG A 165 -4.25 18.58 13.55
CA ARG A 165 -5.11 19.27 12.57
C ARG A 165 -6.60 18.91 12.68
N MET A 166 -7.04 18.58 13.90
CA MET A 166 -8.46 18.31 14.17
C MET A 166 -9.35 19.54 13.95
N ASP A 167 -8.77 20.74 13.94
CA ASP A 167 -9.44 22.00 13.61
C ASP A 167 -10.09 21.96 12.21
N LEU A 168 -9.52 21.17 11.29
CA LEU A 168 -10.06 20.99 9.93
C LEU A 168 -11.43 20.29 9.90
N LEU A 169 -11.86 19.66 11.00
CA LEU A 169 -13.18 19.02 11.13
C LEU A 169 -14.18 19.86 11.92
N SER A 170 -13.84 21.09 12.30
CA SER A 170 -14.68 21.93 13.16
C SER A 170 -15.91 22.43 12.41
#